data_AF-A0A3C0CWG1-F1
#
_entry.id   AF-A0A3C0CWG1-F1
#
_cell.length_a   1.000
_cell.length_b   1.000
_cell.length_c   1.000
_cell.angle_alpha   90.00
_cell.angle_beta   90.00
_cell.angle_gamma   90.00
#
_symmetry.space_group_name_H-M   'P 1'
#
loop_
_entity.id
_entity.type
_entity.pdbx_description
1 polymer ?
#
loop_
_entity_poly.entity_id
_entity_poly.type
_entity_poly.pdbx_seq_one_letter_code
_entity_poly.pdbx_strand_id
1 'polypeptide(L)'
;LLGLKTTVGLETRVFINELSDKVISSPNEPGVAYFMASGCYRHPKPGSRAEQILLSMRNTARDRNLAMVERINAYLNPITLSYDADVTPLTPAGNATERHLLLAYDLKAKSVLGGDAAKVAAFWAVKLGITPDEASALIADTPKFHDKMRAKLMKYGGVGYIAPESGSFPAIEDAVRMIHGMGAIPTATWLDGTNPGEEDAMAYLELLISKGVRAANIIPDRNWNIKDPEQKAIKTRKLKEFIEACRHFNMPVIAGTEMNKAGLPFVDNFSAPELAPYADDFMTGARCIYGHTALARYASFGYLSEESMAAFGEDWKARNSFFAKAGAALQTEASIAQIMKEK
;
A
#
# COMPACT_ATOMS: atom_id res chain seq x y z
N LEU A 1 -8.56 2.66 -23.30
CA LEU A 1 -7.30 2.59 -24.08
C LEU A 1 -6.49 1.31 -23.90
N LEU A 2 -6.57 0.55 -22.79
CA LEU A 2 -5.88 -0.76 -22.67
C LEU A 2 -6.81 -1.97 -22.46
N GLY A 3 -8.12 -1.76 -22.30
CA GLY A 3 -9.06 -2.86 -22.07
C GLY A 3 -8.72 -3.70 -20.84
N LEU A 4 -8.10 -3.11 -19.82
CA LEU A 4 -7.71 -3.79 -18.59
C LEU A 4 -8.82 -3.73 -17.54
N LYS A 5 -9.02 -4.84 -16.84
CA LYS A 5 -9.87 -4.91 -15.66
C LYS A 5 -9.18 -4.16 -14.54
N THR A 6 -9.81 -3.10 -14.05
CA THR A 6 -9.22 -2.20 -13.04
C THR A 6 -10.06 -2.20 -11.79
N THR A 7 -9.39 -2.14 -10.65
CA THR A 7 -10.02 -1.94 -9.34
C THR A 7 -9.26 -0.82 -8.64
N VAL A 8 -9.92 -0.15 -7.70
CA VAL A 8 -9.27 0.84 -6.84
C VAL A 8 -8.99 0.20 -5.50
N GLY A 9 -7.78 0.40 -5.00
CA GLY A 9 -7.38 -0.02 -3.67
C GLY A 9 -6.86 1.14 -2.83
N LEU A 10 -6.75 0.91 -1.53
CA LEU A 10 -6.08 1.79 -0.59
C LEU A 10 -5.16 0.94 0.28
N GLU A 11 -3.99 1.45 0.60
CA GLU A 11 -3.09 0.85 1.58
C GLU A 11 -2.86 1.85 2.72
N THR A 12 -2.82 1.34 3.94
CA THR A 12 -2.48 2.11 5.13
C THR A 12 -1.75 1.25 6.15
N ARG A 13 -1.41 1.83 7.30
CA ARG A 13 -0.95 1.09 8.47
C ARG A 13 -2.01 1.16 9.55
N VAL A 14 -2.19 0.07 10.28
CA VAL A 14 -3.15 -0.05 11.39
C VAL A 14 -2.44 -0.58 12.63
N PHE A 15 -3.02 -0.31 13.79
CA PHE A 15 -2.64 -0.92 15.04
C PHE A 15 -3.56 -2.09 15.39
N ILE A 16 -2.99 -3.25 15.75
CA ILE A 16 -3.69 -4.47 16.15
C ILE A 16 -3.36 -4.74 17.62
N ASN A 17 -4.33 -4.50 18.49
CA ASN A 17 -4.12 -4.55 19.93
C ASN A 17 -3.73 -5.95 20.43
N GLU A 18 -4.31 -7.00 19.85
CA GLU A 18 -4.01 -8.40 20.20
C GLU A 18 -2.57 -8.82 19.86
N LEU A 19 -1.87 -8.05 19.03
CA LEU A 19 -0.50 -8.30 18.61
C LEU A 19 0.43 -7.14 19.01
N SER A 20 0.05 -6.35 20.03
CA SER A 20 0.76 -5.12 20.43
C SER A 20 2.23 -5.32 20.79
N ASP A 21 2.61 -6.53 21.18
CA ASP A 21 3.96 -6.94 21.59
C ASP A 21 4.73 -7.67 20.47
N LYS A 22 4.10 -7.89 19.31
CA LYS A 22 4.67 -8.65 18.20
C LYS A 22 4.89 -7.79 16.97
N VAL A 23 6.04 -7.97 16.33
CA VAL A 23 6.29 -7.42 14.98
C VAL A 23 5.44 -8.21 13.98
N ILE A 24 4.75 -7.50 13.08
CA ILE A 24 3.84 -8.08 12.08
C ILE A 24 4.41 -7.80 10.68
N SER A 25 3.72 -7.04 9.83
CA SER A 25 4.20 -6.66 8.50
C SER A 25 4.95 -5.33 8.49
N SER A 26 4.90 -4.54 9.56
CA SER A 26 5.68 -3.31 9.71
C SER A 26 6.99 -3.57 10.48
N PRO A 27 8.17 -3.50 9.82
CA PRO A 27 9.42 -3.88 10.45
C PRO A 27 9.78 -3.00 11.65
N ASN A 28 10.14 -3.63 12.77
CA ASN A 28 10.52 -2.98 14.04
C ASN A 28 9.42 -2.13 14.70
N GLU A 29 8.15 -2.32 14.32
CA GLU A 29 7.00 -1.61 14.89
C GLU A 29 5.98 -2.65 15.44
N PRO A 30 6.12 -3.11 16.70
CA PRO A 30 5.18 -4.04 17.32
C PRO A 30 3.73 -3.54 17.27
N GLY A 31 2.78 -4.45 17.00
CA GLY A 31 1.37 -4.14 16.87
C GLY A 31 0.99 -3.40 15.58
N VAL A 32 1.94 -3.01 14.73
CA VAL A 32 1.65 -2.27 13.49
C VAL A 32 1.71 -3.20 12.29
N ALA A 33 0.65 -3.17 11.49
CA ALA A 33 0.54 -3.91 10.24
C ALA A 33 0.19 -2.98 9.07
N TYR A 34 0.75 -3.25 7.90
CA TYR A 34 0.17 -2.76 6.65
C TYR A 34 -1.21 -3.40 6.45
N PHE A 35 -2.14 -2.64 5.89
CA PHE A 35 -3.52 -3.04 5.75
C PHE A 35 -4.13 -2.44 4.49
N MET A 36 -4.98 -3.21 3.81
CA MET A 36 -5.50 -2.80 2.51
C MET A 36 -7.02 -2.76 2.48
N ALA A 37 -7.54 -1.89 1.62
CA ALA A 37 -8.89 -1.91 1.10
C ALA A 37 -8.82 -2.34 -0.36
N SER A 38 -9.62 -3.33 -0.74
CA SER A 38 -9.69 -3.82 -2.13
C SER A 38 -11.07 -3.58 -2.73
N GLY A 39 -11.12 -3.06 -3.96
CA GLY A 39 -12.39 -2.84 -4.68
C GLY A 39 -13.16 -1.60 -4.24
N CYS A 40 -12.47 -0.53 -3.86
CA CYS A 40 -13.09 0.75 -3.49
C CYS A 40 -13.87 1.33 -4.67
N TYR A 41 -15.19 1.40 -4.58
CA TYR A 41 -16.01 1.91 -5.69
C TYR A 41 -16.76 3.20 -5.35
N ARG A 42 -16.68 3.67 -4.11
CA ARG A 42 -17.26 4.93 -3.65
C ARG A 42 -16.44 5.54 -2.52
N HIS A 43 -16.60 6.84 -2.33
CA HIS A 43 -16.18 7.50 -1.09
C HIS A 43 -17.11 7.14 0.07
N PRO A 44 -16.64 7.24 1.32
CA PRO A 44 -17.53 7.21 2.48
C PRO A 44 -18.62 8.29 2.37
N LYS A 45 -19.79 8.01 2.93
CA LYS A 45 -20.90 8.98 2.96
C LYS A 45 -20.47 10.25 3.75
N PRO A 46 -20.76 11.47 3.25
CA PRO A 46 -20.51 12.69 3.99
C PRO A 46 -21.16 12.70 5.39
N GLY A 47 -20.43 13.18 6.39
CA GLY A 47 -20.81 13.19 7.81
C GLY A 47 -20.72 11.84 8.51
N SER A 48 -20.40 10.75 7.81
CA SER A 48 -20.29 9.42 8.42
C SER A 48 -19.01 9.24 9.24
N ARG A 49 -19.03 8.30 10.19
CA ARG A 49 -17.83 7.91 10.93
C ARG A 49 -16.70 7.43 10.00
N ALA A 50 -17.03 6.74 8.91
CA ALA A 50 -16.05 6.30 7.93
C ALA A 50 -15.36 7.48 7.22
N GLU A 51 -16.09 8.54 6.89
CA GLU A 51 -15.50 9.77 6.34
C GLU A 51 -14.57 10.43 7.37
N GLN A 52 -15.01 10.55 8.62
CA GLN A 52 -14.19 11.15 9.69
C GLN A 52 -12.86 10.40 9.89
N ILE A 53 -12.87 9.06 9.83
CA ILE A 53 -11.65 8.25 9.94
C ILE A 53 -10.73 8.52 8.74
N LEU A 54 -11.25 8.52 7.51
CA LEU A 54 -10.47 8.81 6.31
C LEU A 54 -9.84 10.21 6.36
N LEU A 55 -10.60 11.21 6.81
CA LEU A 55 -10.11 12.59 6.99
C LEU A 55 -9.05 12.67 8.07
N SER A 56 -9.23 11.96 9.20
CA SER A 56 -8.25 11.89 10.27
C SER A 56 -6.92 11.34 9.75
N MET A 57 -6.94 10.24 9.00
CA MET A 57 -5.73 9.65 8.41
C MET A 57 -5.00 10.63 7.48
N ARG A 58 -5.75 11.38 6.66
CA ARG A 58 -5.19 12.43 5.80
C ARG A 58 -4.53 13.54 6.61
N ASN A 59 -5.19 14.01 7.66
CA ASN A 59 -4.69 15.09 8.50
C ASN A 59 -3.43 14.64 9.26
N THR A 60 -3.43 13.45 9.87
CA THR A 60 -2.24 12.89 10.52
C THR A 60 -1.04 12.78 9.58
N ALA A 61 -1.26 12.36 8.32
CA ALA A 61 -0.19 12.32 7.33
C ALA A 61 0.35 13.72 6.99
N ARG A 62 -0.52 14.73 6.89
CA ARG A 62 -0.14 16.13 6.66
C ARG A 62 0.65 16.69 7.84
N ASP A 63 0.18 16.51 9.07
CA ASP A 63 0.82 17.03 10.28
C ASP A 63 2.23 16.45 10.45
N ARG A 64 2.40 15.16 10.17
CA ARG A 64 3.73 14.52 10.15
C ARG A 64 4.65 15.15 9.10
N ASN A 65 4.14 15.44 7.90
CA ASN A 65 4.94 16.09 6.87
C ASN A 65 5.32 17.53 7.27
N LEU A 66 4.43 18.29 7.90
CA LEU A 66 4.70 19.64 8.39
C LEU A 66 5.82 19.63 9.44
N ALA A 67 5.72 18.74 10.43
CA ALA A 67 6.76 18.55 11.45
C ALA A 67 8.11 18.13 10.85
N MET A 68 8.09 17.28 9.80
CA MET A 68 9.30 16.88 9.08
C MET A 68 9.92 18.07 8.34
N VAL A 69 9.11 18.87 7.65
CA VAL A 69 9.59 20.06 6.91
C VAL A 69 10.23 21.07 7.85
N GLU A 70 9.66 21.30 9.03
CA GLU A 70 10.23 22.21 10.04
C GLU A 70 11.67 21.80 10.40
N ARG A 71 11.87 20.53 10.76
CA ARG A 71 13.20 20.00 11.14
C ARG A 71 14.20 20.03 9.99
N ILE A 72 13.76 19.62 8.79
CA ILE A 72 14.64 19.59 7.62
C ILE A 72 15.00 21.00 7.16
N ASN A 73 14.07 21.96 7.21
CA ASN A 73 14.33 23.37 6.90
C ASN A 73 15.43 23.95 7.80
N ALA A 74 15.36 23.69 9.11
CA ALA A 74 16.40 24.13 10.05
C ALA A 74 17.78 23.56 9.69
N TYR A 75 17.83 22.29 9.27
CA TYR A 75 19.07 21.62 8.86
C TYR A 75 19.60 22.08 7.50
N LEU A 76 18.72 22.32 6.53
CA LEU A 76 19.08 22.61 5.13
C LEU A 76 19.29 24.11 4.83
N ASN A 77 19.27 24.98 5.84
CA ASN A 77 19.57 26.41 5.69
C ASN A 77 20.75 26.67 4.70
N PRO A 78 20.59 27.55 3.69
CA PRO A 78 19.46 28.46 3.45
C PRO A 78 18.26 27.86 2.71
N ILE A 79 18.26 26.58 2.35
CA ILE A 79 17.17 25.94 1.60
C ILE A 79 15.98 25.68 2.52
N THR A 80 14.93 26.48 2.36
CA THR A 80 13.70 26.44 3.15
C THR A 80 12.49 26.18 2.26
N LEU A 81 11.68 25.17 2.61
CA LEU A 81 10.41 24.88 1.95
C LEU A 81 9.23 25.52 2.67
N SER A 82 8.30 26.05 1.88
CA SER A 82 6.91 26.28 2.28
C SER A 82 6.07 25.07 1.86
N TYR A 83 5.42 24.40 2.81
CA TYR A 83 4.62 23.21 2.50
C TYR A 83 3.46 23.51 1.54
N ASP A 84 2.78 24.65 1.73
CA ASP A 84 1.63 25.01 0.90
C ASP A 84 2.02 25.51 -0.49
N ALA A 85 3.15 26.22 -0.61
CA ALA A 85 3.59 26.77 -1.90
C ALA A 85 4.43 25.78 -2.72
N ASP A 86 5.26 24.96 -2.06
CA ASP A 86 6.27 24.14 -2.74
C ASP A 86 5.90 22.66 -2.83
N VAL A 87 5.05 22.17 -1.91
CA VAL A 87 4.75 20.72 -1.80
C VAL A 87 3.33 20.40 -2.24
N THR A 88 2.34 21.15 -1.72
CA THR A 88 0.92 20.89 -2.02
C THR A 88 0.62 20.91 -3.53
N PRO A 89 1.17 21.83 -4.34
CA PRO A 89 0.94 21.83 -5.79
C PRO A 89 1.51 20.62 -6.53
N LEU A 90 2.40 19.83 -5.91
CA LEU A 90 2.99 18.63 -6.51
C LEU A 90 2.04 17.42 -6.49
N THR A 91 0.89 17.52 -5.83
CA THR A 91 -0.14 16.48 -5.79
C THR A 91 -1.49 17.03 -6.24
N PRO A 92 -2.21 16.35 -7.14
CA PRO A 92 -3.51 16.82 -7.62
C PRO A 92 -4.62 16.82 -6.55
N ALA A 93 -4.45 16.03 -5.48
CA ALA A 93 -5.48 15.80 -4.45
C ALA A 93 -5.04 16.22 -3.04
N GLY A 94 -3.91 16.93 -2.91
CA GLY A 94 -3.41 17.40 -1.61
C GLY A 94 -2.88 16.32 -0.67
N ASN A 95 -2.72 15.08 -1.14
CA ASN A 95 -2.18 13.94 -0.38
C ASN A 95 -0.66 13.80 -0.58
N ALA A 96 0.10 14.83 -0.20
CA ALA A 96 1.54 14.82 -0.36
C ALA A 96 2.21 13.75 0.53
N THR A 97 3.32 13.22 0.02
CA THR A 97 4.11 12.14 0.65
C THR A 97 5.56 12.58 0.80
N GLU A 98 6.37 11.78 1.50
CA GLU A 98 7.83 11.98 1.58
C GLU A 98 8.47 12.21 0.21
N ARG A 99 8.00 11.53 -0.85
CA ARG A 99 8.54 11.70 -2.21
C ARG A 99 8.31 13.10 -2.77
N HIS A 100 7.17 13.72 -2.45
CA HIS A 100 6.88 15.10 -2.85
C HIS A 100 7.78 16.08 -2.10
N LEU A 101 8.11 15.81 -0.82
CA LEU A 101 9.07 16.62 -0.07
C LEU A 101 10.47 16.56 -0.68
N LEU A 102 10.95 15.38 -1.07
CA LEU A 102 12.26 15.21 -1.71
C LEU A 102 12.36 15.99 -3.02
N LEU A 103 11.34 15.87 -3.87
CA LEU A 103 11.23 16.64 -5.11
C LEU A 103 11.23 18.15 -4.84
N ALA A 104 10.43 18.61 -3.87
CA ALA A 104 10.35 20.01 -3.51
C ALA A 104 11.71 20.56 -3.02
N TYR A 105 12.42 19.83 -2.16
CA TYR A 105 13.75 20.24 -1.67
C TYR A 105 14.78 20.32 -2.79
N ASP A 106 14.78 19.36 -3.72
CA ASP A 106 15.66 19.38 -4.88
C ASP A 106 15.37 20.62 -5.77
N LEU A 107 14.10 20.85 -6.11
CA LEU A 107 13.69 22.02 -6.89
C LEU A 107 14.04 23.34 -6.19
N LYS A 108 13.80 23.43 -4.87
CA LYS A 108 14.11 24.62 -4.07
C LYS A 108 15.61 24.88 -4.01
N ALA A 109 16.43 23.84 -3.81
CA ALA A 109 17.88 23.96 -3.81
C ALA A 109 18.39 24.51 -5.15
N LYS A 110 17.91 23.96 -6.26
CA LYS A 110 18.24 24.46 -7.61
C LYS A 110 17.84 25.91 -7.79
N SER A 111 16.64 26.30 -7.34
CA SER A 111 16.15 27.68 -7.44
C SER A 111 16.98 28.66 -6.62
N VAL A 112 17.20 28.39 -5.32
CA VAL A 112 17.93 29.28 -4.40
C VAL A 112 19.41 29.42 -4.79
N LEU A 113 20.01 28.37 -5.35
CA LEU A 113 21.40 28.37 -5.80
C LEU A 113 21.56 28.84 -7.27
N GLY A 114 20.50 29.41 -7.86
CA GLY A 114 20.53 30.03 -9.19
C GLY A 114 20.69 29.05 -10.35
N GLY A 115 20.39 27.77 -10.15
CA GLY A 115 20.55 26.72 -11.15
C GLY A 115 21.99 26.30 -11.43
N ASP A 116 22.96 26.83 -10.68
CA ASP A 116 24.38 26.51 -10.84
C ASP A 116 24.67 25.09 -10.33
N ALA A 117 24.97 24.19 -11.27
CA ALA A 117 25.19 22.77 -10.99
C ALA A 117 26.33 22.53 -9.98
N ALA A 118 27.40 23.33 -10.02
CA ALA A 118 28.51 23.18 -9.10
C ALA A 118 28.13 23.61 -7.67
N LYS A 119 27.37 24.69 -7.53
CA LYS A 119 26.85 25.13 -6.22
C LYS A 119 25.85 24.14 -5.63
N VAL A 120 24.95 23.61 -6.45
CA VAL A 120 23.97 22.60 -6.03
C VAL A 120 24.68 21.32 -5.58
N ALA A 121 25.66 20.84 -6.37
CA ALA A 121 26.45 19.66 -6.00
C ALA A 121 27.25 19.89 -4.70
N ALA A 122 27.92 21.03 -4.55
CA ALA A 122 28.67 21.36 -3.34
C ALA A 122 27.78 21.44 -2.10
N PHE A 123 26.59 22.04 -2.21
CA PHE A 123 25.61 22.09 -1.12
C PHE A 123 25.18 20.69 -0.69
N TRP A 124 24.77 19.85 -1.64
CA TRP A 124 24.31 18.50 -1.33
C TRP A 124 25.44 17.58 -0.88
N ALA A 125 26.65 17.75 -1.37
CA ALA A 125 27.83 17.03 -0.89
C ALA A 125 28.01 17.21 0.63
N VAL A 126 27.95 18.46 1.10
CA VAL A 126 28.04 18.77 2.53
C VAL A 126 26.87 18.16 3.31
N LYS A 127 25.62 18.38 2.87
CA LYS A 127 24.43 17.92 3.62
C LYS A 127 24.28 16.40 3.62
N LEU A 128 24.75 15.72 2.58
CA LEU A 128 24.68 14.26 2.47
C LEU A 128 25.93 13.55 3.01
N GLY A 129 27.00 14.31 3.31
CA GLY A 129 28.28 13.76 3.76
C GLY A 129 28.95 12.91 2.69
N ILE A 130 28.98 13.41 1.46
CA ILE A 130 29.58 12.78 0.27
C ILE A 130 30.48 13.79 -0.45
N THR A 131 31.23 13.36 -1.45
CA THR A 131 32.07 14.28 -2.25
C THR A 131 31.23 15.09 -3.26
N PRO A 132 31.72 16.25 -3.73
CA PRO A 132 31.06 17.01 -4.80
C PRO A 132 30.86 16.22 -6.10
N ASP A 133 31.82 15.37 -6.47
CA ASP A 133 31.73 14.53 -7.67
C ASP A 133 30.64 13.46 -7.52
N GLU A 134 30.57 12.82 -6.34
CA GLU A 134 29.49 11.87 -6.02
C GLU A 134 28.13 12.56 -6.02
N ALA A 135 28.02 13.77 -5.45
CA ALA A 135 26.79 14.54 -5.45
C ALA A 135 26.35 14.89 -6.88
N SER A 136 27.28 15.34 -7.73
CA SER A 136 27.03 15.65 -9.14
C SER A 136 26.52 14.43 -9.91
N ALA A 137 27.18 13.28 -9.74
CA ALA A 137 26.77 12.03 -10.36
C ALA A 137 25.38 11.56 -9.89
N LEU A 138 25.07 11.72 -8.59
CA LEU A 138 23.74 11.42 -8.07
C LEU A 138 22.69 12.37 -8.63
N ILE A 139 22.92 13.69 -8.66
CA ILE A 139 21.94 14.68 -9.14
C ILE A 139 21.51 14.39 -10.58
N ALA A 140 22.42 13.86 -11.41
CA ALA A 140 22.11 13.40 -12.77
C ALA A 140 21.19 12.16 -12.83
N ASP A 141 21.12 11.37 -11.75
CA ASP A 141 20.25 10.21 -11.55
C ASP A 141 19.23 10.53 -10.42
N THR A 142 18.19 11.29 -10.77
CA THR A 142 17.18 11.80 -9.82
C THR A 142 16.63 10.72 -8.88
N PRO A 143 16.26 9.50 -9.33
CA PRO A 143 15.83 8.43 -8.43
C PRO A 143 16.86 8.10 -7.35
N LYS A 144 18.12 7.86 -7.72
CA LYS A 144 19.18 7.54 -6.75
C LYS A 144 19.47 8.72 -5.82
N PHE A 145 19.41 9.94 -6.35
CA PHE A 145 19.60 11.13 -5.56
C PHE A 145 18.53 11.29 -4.48
N HIS A 146 17.26 11.16 -4.85
CA HIS A 146 16.15 11.25 -3.90
C HIS A 146 16.21 10.12 -2.86
N ASP A 147 16.60 8.91 -3.26
CA ASP A 147 16.84 7.81 -2.32
C ASP A 147 17.97 8.12 -1.32
N LYS A 148 19.07 8.74 -1.77
CA LYS A 148 20.16 9.18 -0.90
C LYS A 148 19.71 10.28 0.06
N MET A 149 18.99 11.28 -0.44
CA MET A 149 18.39 12.34 0.38
C MET A 149 17.47 11.75 1.44
N ARG A 150 16.56 10.84 1.05
CA ARG A 150 15.64 10.17 1.97
C ARG A 150 16.37 9.39 3.04
N ALA A 151 17.38 8.60 2.65
CA ALA A 151 18.17 7.81 3.58
C ALA A 151 18.91 8.67 4.60
N LYS A 152 19.45 9.83 4.20
CA LYS A 152 20.18 10.72 5.10
C LYS A 152 19.29 11.60 5.97
N LEU A 153 18.20 12.13 5.39
CA LEU A 153 17.40 13.18 6.02
C LEU A 153 16.17 12.65 6.75
N MET A 154 15.50 11.61 6.22
CA MET A 154 14.13 11.25 6.65
C MET A 154 14.04 9.89 7.36
N LYS A 155 14.96 8.95 7.09
CA LYS A 155 14.99 7.63 7.76
C LYS A 155 15.54 7.70 9.17
N TYR A 156 15.38 6.63 9.95
CA TYR A 156 15.89 6.47 11.31
C TYR A 156 17.31 7.05 11.48
N GLY A 157 17.47 7.98 12.42
CA GLY A 157 18.73 8.71 12.66
C GLY A 157 18.92 9.98 11.82
N GLY A 158 18.08 10.23 10.81
CA GLY A 158 18.04 11.45 10.03
C GLY A 158 17.31 12.59 10.74
N VAL A 159 17.63 13.84 10.40
CA VAL A 159 17.10 15.04 11.07
C VAL A 159 15.58 15.21 10.98
N GLY A 160 14.98 14.74 9.90
CA GLY A 160 13.53 14.73 9.68
C GLY A 160 12.83 13.47 10.16
N TYR A 161 13.55 12.51 10.75
CA TYR A 161 12.94 11.31 11.29
C TYR A 161 12.05 11.65 12.48
N ILE A 162 10.82 11.13 12.44
CA ILE A 162 9.85 11.22 13.52
C ILE A 162 9.47 9.79 13.86
N ALA A 163 9.77 9.37 15.10
CA ALA A 163 9.34 8.08 15.59
C ALA A 163 7.80 8.04 15.60
N PRO A 164 7.18 6.93 15.17
CA PRO A 164 5.75 6.75 15.35
C PRO A 164 5.42 6.77 16.85
N GLU A 165 4.51 7.65 17.27
CA GLU A 165 3.97 7.66 18.63
C GLU A 165 2.82 6.64 18.75
N SER A 166 2.56 6.15 19.97
CA SER A 166 1.37 5.34 20.26
C SER A 166 0.11 6.09 19.82
N GLY A 167 -0.70 5.51 18.92
CA GLY A 167 -1.86 6.16 18.33
C GLY A 167 -1.62 6.89 17.00
N SER A 168 -0.41 6.81 16.44
CA SER A 168 -0.11 7.35 15.09
C SER A 168 -0.86 6.66 13.96
N PHE A 169 -1.40 5.46 14.22
CA PHE A 169 -2.13 4.65 13.26
C PHE A 169 -3.54 4.37 13.79
N PRO A 170 -4.56 4.33 12.91
CA PRO A 170 -5.89 3.91 13.31
C PRO A 170 -5.87 2.48 13.85
N ALA A 171 -6.72 2.19 14.83
CA ALA A 171 -7.01 0.81 15.20
C ALA A 171 -7.58 0.06 13.99
N ILE A 172 -7.31 -1.25 13.90
CA ILE A 172 -7.81 -2.08 12.80
C ILE A 172 -9.33 -2.02 12.66
N GLU A 173 -10.07 -1.89 13.76
CA GLU A 173 -11.53 -1.77 13.76
C GLU A 173 -12.01 -0.48 13.07
N ASP A 174 -11.30 0.63 13.30
CA ASP A 174 -11.61 1.91 12.64
C ASP A 174 -11.27 1.83 11.14
N ALA A 175 -10.14 1.20 10.78
CA ALA A 175 -9.80 0.97 9.38
C ALA A 175 -10.84 0.08 8.68
N VAL A 176 -11.24 -1.04 9.28
CA VAL A 176 -12.29 -1.92 8.74
C VAL A 176 -13.60 -1.16 8.58
N ARG A 177 -14.02 -0.36 9.57
CA ARG A 177 -15.22 0.48 9.48
C ARG A 177 -15.15 1.48 8.32
N MET A 178 -14.00 2.14 8.14
CA MET A 178 -13.77 3.03 7.01
C MET A 178 -13.93 2.29 5.68
N ILE A 179 -13.31 1.12 5.56
CA ILE A 179 -13.32 0.31 4.34
C ILE A 179 -14.74 -0.16 4.00
N HIS A 180 -15.52 -0.62 4.98
CA HIS A 180 -16.95 -0.92 4.77
C HIS A 180 -17.74 0.32 4.33
N GLY A 181 -17.45 1.50 4.88
CA GLY A 181 -18.05 2.76 4.45
C GLY A 181 -17.77 3.09 2.98
N MET A 182 -16.61 2.69 2.47
CA MET A 182 -16.23 2.77 1.05
C MET A 182 -16.85 1.66 0.19
N GLY A 183 -17.60 0.73 0.81
CA GLY A 183 -18.15 -0.46 0.17
C GLY A 183 -17.09 -1.49 -0.25
N ALA A 184 -15.84 -1.31 0.19
CA ALA A 184 -14.72 -2.15 -0.18
C ALA A 184 -14.56 -3.37 0.73
N ILE A 185 -13.63 -4.25 0.36
CA ILE A 185 -13.27 -5.45 1.12
C ILE A 185 -12.03 -5.13 1.98
N PRO A 186 -12.08 -5.30 3.31
CA PRO A 186 -10.89 -5.25 4.14
C PRO A 186 -9.97 -6.44 3.81
N THR A 187 -8.71 -6.13 3.54
CA THR A 187 -7.74 -7.06 2.97
C THR A 187 -6.50 -7.11 3.86
N ALA A 188 -6.21 -8.31 4.37
CA ALA A 188 -4.96 -8.59 5.09
C ALA A 188 -3.77 -8.32 4.18
N THR A 189 -2.68 -7.81 4.74
CA THR A 189 -1.37 -7.92 4.09
C THR A 189 -0.55 -8.94 4.85
N TRP A 190 0.34 -9.60 4.12
CA TRP A 190 1.28 -10.55 4.68
C TRP A 190 2.66 -10.30 4.08
N LEU A 191 3.67 -10.19 4.95
CA LEU A 191 5.02 -9.82 4.52
C LEU A 191 5.80 -11.04 4.06
N ASP A 192 6.10 -11.95 4.98
CA ASP A 192 6.84 -13.18 4.67
C ASP A 192 6.69 -14.31 5.70
N GLY A 193 5.87 -14.10 6.75
CA GLY A 193 5.58 -15.14 7.74
C GLY A 193 6.77 -15.49 8.63
N THR A 194 7.83 -14.69 8.63
CA THR A 194 9.00 -14.89 9.51
C THR A 194 8.96 -14.03 10.77
N ASN A 195 8.06 -13.05 10.84
CA ASN A 195 7.87 -12.23 12.03
C ASN A 195 6.94 -12.92 13.04
N PRO A 196 7.12 -12.69 14.36
CA PRO A 196 6.32 -13.35 15.40
C PRO A 196 4.80 -13.15 15.28
N GLY A 197 4.35 -12.05 14.69
CA GLY A 197 2.93 -11.78 14.46
C GLY A 197 2.33 -12.50 13.24
N GLU A 198 3.15 -13.03 12.34
CA GLU A 198 2.73 -13.69 11.10
C GLU A 198 3.15 -15.17 11.02
N GLU A 199 3.96 -15.66 11.96
CA GLU A 199 4.55 -17.00 11.89
C GLU A 199 3.52 -18.13 11.93
N ASP A 200 2.39 -17.91 12.61
CA ASP A 200 1.22 -18.78 12.58
C ASP A 200 0.17 -18.16 11.65
N ALA A 201 0.16 -18.61 10.39
CA ALA A 201 -0.75 -18.09 9.38
C ALA A 201 -2.23 -18.37 9.70
N MET A 202 -2.53 -19.48 10.39
CA MET A 202 -3.91 -19.84 10.73
C MET A 202 -4.43 -18.91 11.82
N ALA A 203 -3.70 -18.75 12.92
CA ALA A 203 -4.08 -17.86 14.00
C ALA A 203 -4.12 -16.39 13.55
N TYR A 204 -3.17 -15.98 12.70
CA TYR A 204 -3.14 -14.62 12.14
C TYR A 204 -4.39 -14.33 11.30
N LEU A 205 -4.74 -15.21 10.35
CA LEU A 205 -5.92 -15.00 9.52
C LEU A 205 -7.21 -15.13 10.31
N GLU A 206 -7.31 -16.04 11.28
CA GLU A 206 -8.47 -16.17 12.17
C GLU A 206 -8.72 -14.86 12.94
N LEU A 207 -7.67 -14.28 13.52
CA LEU A 207 -7.74 -12.98 14.18
C LEU A 207 -8.24 -11.91 13.21
N LEU A 208 -7.63 -11.77 12.04
CA LEU A 208 -8.03 -10.75 11.07
C LEU A 208 -9.46 -10.94 10.56
N ILE A 209 -9.88 -12.19 10.34
CA ILE A 209 -11.26 -12.55 9.99
C ILE A 209 -12.23 -12.09 11.07
N SER A 210 -11.89 -12.29 12.36
CA SER A 210 -12.71 -11.82 13.48
C SER A 210 -12.89 -10.30 13.48
N LYS A 211 -11.93 -9.56 12.90
CA LYS A 211 -12.01 -8.11 12.71
C LYS A 211 -12.78 -7.67 11.48
N GLY A 212 -13.21 -8.60 10.62
CA GLY A 212 -13.97 -8.31 9.39
C GLY A 212 -13.18 -8.41 8.10
N VAL A 213 -11.95 -8.91 8.13
CA VAL A 213 -11.12 -9.15 6.94
C VAL A 213 -11.67 -10.30 6.11
N ARG A 214 -11.70 -10.11 4.79
CA ARG A 214 -12.27 -11.10 3.84
C ARG A 214 -11.44 -11.34 2.59
N ALA A 215 -10.24 -10.77 2.49
CA ALA A 215 -9.28 -11.05 1.45
C ALA A 215 -7.85 -10.93 1.98
N ALA A 216 -6.86 -11.43 1.24
CA ALA A 216 -5.45 -11.27 1.55
C ALA A 216 -4.66 -10.76 0.34
N ASN A 217 -3.60 -10.01 0.59
CA ASN A 217 -2.65 -9.53 -0.40
C ASN A 217 -1.22 -9.94 -0.05
N ILE A 218 -0.46 -10.38 -1.05
CA ILE A 218 0.95 -10.78 -0.94
C ILE A 218 1.77 -10.03 -2.00
N ILE A 219 3.04 -9.77 -1.69
CA ILE A 219 4.05 -9.28 -2.65
C ILE A 219 5.03 -10.42 -2.91
N PRO A 220 4.73 -11.35 -3.83
CA PRO A 220 5.34 -12.68 -3.78
C PRO A 220 6.83 -12.68 -4.18
N ASP A 221 7.29 -11.73 -5.01
CA ASP A 221 8.71 -11.66 -5.44
C ASP A 221 9.69 -11.72 -4.24
N ARG A 222 9.38 -11.06 -3.11
CA ARG A 222 10.25 -11.07 -1.92
C ARG A 222 10.30 -12.40 -1.17
N ASN A 223 9.40 -13.33 -1.46
CA ASN A 223 9.27 -14.60 -0.74
C ASN A 223 9.99 -15.76 -1.45
N TRP A 224 10.31 -15.63 -2.74
CA TRP A 224 11.00 -16.68 -3.50
C TRP A 224 12.26 -16.19 -4.23
N ASN A 225 12.32 -14.92 -4.63
CA ASN A 225 13.44 -14.35 -5.38
C ASN A 225 14.59 -13.96 -4.43
N ILE A 226 15.13 -14.97 -3.74
CA ILE A 226 16.11 -14.83 -2.67
C ILE A 226 17.36 -15.64 -3.03
N LYS A 227 18.54 -15.02 -2.92
CA LYS A 227 19.82 -15.67 -3.24
C LYS A 227 20.24 -16.71 -2.21
N ASP A 228 19.98 -16.41 -0.94
CA ASP A 228 20.31 -17.31 0.16
C ASP A 228 19.36 -18.52 0.16
N PRO A 229 19.86 -19.75 0.01
CA PRO A 229 19.03 -20.94 -0.16
C PRO A 229 18.24 -21.30 1.11
N GLU A 230 18.77 -21.03 2.31
CA GLU A 230 18.10 -21.33 3.56
C GLU A 230 16.94 -20.36 3.81
N GLN A 231 17.18 -19.05 3.62
CA GLN A 231 16.14 -18.04 3.69
C GLN A 231 15.05 -18.28 2.63
N LYS A 232 15.44 -18.66 1.41
CA LYS A 232 14.50 -19.02 0.35
C LYS A 232 13.64 -20.21 0.77
N ALA A 233 14.24 -21.26 1.33
CA ALA A 233 13.50 -22.44 1.79
C ALA A 233 12.49 -22.09 2.89
N ILE A 234 12.88 -21.25 3.86
CA ILE A 234 11.97 -20.80 4.94
C ILE A 234 10.80 -19.99 4.36
N LYS A 235 11.08 -18.98 3.53
CA LYS A 235 10.06 -18.06 3.02
C LYS A 235 9.11 -18.69 2.01
N THR A 236 9.59 -19.63 1.19
CA THR A 236 8.73 -20.39 0.27
C THR A 236 7.83 -21.38 1.02
N ARG A 237 8.32 -22.00 2.10
CA ARG A 237 7.48 -22.79 3.02
C ARG A 237 6.43 -21.91 3.70
N LYS A 238 6.80 -20.73 4.21
CA LYS A 238 5.86 -19.79 4.83
C LYS A 238 4.81 -19.25 3.84
N LEU A 239 5.19 -19.00 2.60
CA LEU A 239 4.27 -18.67 1.52
C LEU A 239 3.23 -19.79 1.32
N LYS A 240 3.69 -21.05 1.26
CA LYS A 240 2.79 -22.21 1.16
C LYS A 240 1.81 -22.26 2.33
N GLU A 241 2.31 -22.18 3.57
CA GLU A 241 1.48 -22.19 4.79
C GLU A 241 0.41 -21.10 4.75
N PHE A 242 0.77 -19.88 4.32
CA PHE A 242 -0.18 -18.77 4.23
C PHE A 242 -1.24 -18.95 3.13
N ILE A 243 -0.86 -19.45 1.95
CA ILE A 243 -1.82 -19.77 0.88
C ILE A 243 -2.76 -20.90 1.31
N GLU A 244 -2.25 -21.92 2.00
CA GLU A 244 -3.07 -23.01 2.55
C GLU A 244 -4.06 -22.50 3.62
N ALA A 245 -3.64 -21.58 4.49
CA ALA A 245 -4.53 -20.94 5.45
C ALA A 245 -5.61 -20.11 4.75
N CYS A 246 -5.26 -19.35 3.70
CA CYS A 246 -6.25 -18.62 2.90
C CYS A 246 -7.27 -19.58 2.25
N ARG A 247 -6.82 -20.72 1.71
CA ARG A 247 -7.72 -21.76 1.16
C ARG A 247 -8.64 -22.33 2.24
N HIS A 248 -8.10 -22.63 3.43
CA HIS A 248 -8.87 -23.14 4.57
C HIS A 248 -10.02 -22.20 4.93
N PHE A 249 -9.76 -20.90 5.05
CA PHE A 249 -10.77 -19.89 5.39
C PHE A 249 -11.61 -19.41 4.20
N ASN A 250 -11.42 -19.98 3.00
CA ASN A 250 -12.02 -19.48 1.76
C ASN A 250 -11.79 -17.97 1.59
N MET A 251 -10.54 -17.52 1.70
CA MET A 251 -10.17 -16.12 1.45
C MET A 251 -9.62 -15.96 0.03
N PRO A 252 -10.16 -15.03 -0.78
CA PRO A 252 -9.51 -14.60 -2.00
C PRO A 252 -8.12 -14.02 -1.70
N VAL A 253 -7.10 -14.49 -2.44
CA VAL A 253 -5.73 -13.98 -2.33
C VAL A 253 -5.37 -13.23 -3.60
N ILE A 254 -4.88 -12.01 -3.47
CA ILE A 254 -4.34 -11.21 -4.57
C ILE A 254 -2.82 -11.05 -4.41
N ALA A 255 -2.15 -10.88 -5.54
CA ALA A 255 -0.72 -10.62 -5.60
C ALA A 255 -0.45 -9.28 -6.28
N GLY A 256 0.60 -8.59 -5.85
CA GLY A 256 1.05 -7.35 -6.48
C GLY A 256 2.55 -7.13 -6.32
N THR A 257 3.12 -6.39 -7.25
CA THR A 257 4.58 -6.14 -7.34
C THR A 257 5.07 -5.02 -6.43
N GLU A 258 4.17 -4.29 -5.76
CA GLU A 258 4.46 -3.11 -4.93
C GLU A 258 5.36 -2.10 -5.68
N MET A 259 5.05 -1.77 -6.94
CA MET A 259 5.84 -0.87 -7.81
C MET A 259 5.99 0.55 -7.23
N ASN A 260 6.84 0.69 -6.22
CA ASN A 260 7.05 1.90 -5.44
C ASN A 260 8.44 2.51 -5.72
N LYS A 261 9.33 1.79 -6.41
CA LYS A 261 10.66 2.25 -6.82
C LYS A 261 11.03 1.70 -8.20
N ALA A 262 11.99 2.35 -8.86
CA ALA A 262 12.54 1.87 -10.12
C ALA A 262 13.19 0.49 -9.96
N GLY A 263 13.08 -0.34 -11.00
CA GLY A 263 13.69 -1.68 -11.05
C GLY A 263 12.85 -2.81 -10.45
N LEU A 264 11.66 -2.52 -9.91
CA LEU A 264 10.69 -3.57 -9.55
C LEU A 264 10.01 -4.14 -10.81
N PRO A 265 9.63 -5.42 -10.80
CA PRO A 265 9.00 -6.05 -11.94
C PRO A 265 7.66 -5.40 -12.27
N PHE A 266 7.33 -5.34 -13.56
CA PHE A 266 6.01 -4.89 -14.01
C PHE A 266 4.91 -5.91 -13.66
N VAL A 267 5.25 -7.20 -13.73
CA VAL A 267 4.38 -8.33 -13.37
C VAL A 267 5.24 -9.38 -12.65
N ASP A 268 4.69 -9.99 -11.59
CA ASP A 268 5.34 -11.12 -10.92
C ASP A 268 5.54 -12.31 -11.87
N ASN A 269 6.63 -13.06 -11.67
CA ASN A 269 6.90 -14.25 -12.47
C ASN A 269 6.10 -15.46 -11.96
N PHE A 270 4.82 -15.54 -12.35
CA PHE A 270 3.95 -16.68 -12.00
C PHE A 270 4.34 -18.01 -12.66
N SER A 271 5.31 -18.02 -13.56
CA SER A 271 5.87 -19.26 -14.13
C SER A 271 7.04 -19.81 -13.30
N ALA A 272 7.51 -19.08 -12.28
CA ALA A 272 8.53 -19.58 -11.36
C ALA A 272 8.00 -20.82 -10.61
N PRO A 273 8.81 -21.88 -10.41
CA PRO A 273 8.37 -23.10 -9.72
C PRO A 273 7.74 -22.86 -8.35
N GLU A 274 8.17 -21.82 -7.65
CA GLU A 274 7.70 -21.44 -6.33
C GLU A 274 6.33 -20.74 -6.34
N LEU A 275 5.92 -20.13 -7.47
CA LEU A 275 4.65 -19.41 -7.61
C LEU A 275 3.64 -20.10 -8.52
N ALA A 276 4.10 -20.91 -9.48
CA ALA A 276 3.22 -21.61 -10.42
C ALA A 276 2.09 -22.41 -9.75
N PRO A 277 2.30 -23.08 -8.60
CA PRO A 277 1.22 -23.79 -7.89
C PRO A 277 0.11 -22.89 -7.33
N TYR A 278 0.32 -21.56 -7.28
CA TYR A 278 -0.60 -20.59 -6.68
C TYR A 278 -1.15 -19.57 -7.69
N ALA A 279 -0.74 -19.67 -8.97
CA ALA A 279 -1.14 -18.73 -10.01
C ALA A 279 -2.67 -18.65 -10.17
N ASP A 280 -3.36 -19.79 -10.06
CA ASP A 280 -4.82 -19.85 -10.12
C ASP A 280 -5.51 -19.25 -8.89
N ASP A 281 -4.92 -19.36 -7.69
CA ASP A 281 -5.42 -18.69 -6.50
C ASP A 281 -5.38 -17.17 -6.70
N PHE A 282 -4.24 -16.64 -7.17
CA PHE A 282 -4.06 -15.21 -7.42
C PHE A 282 -5.00 -14.70 -8.51
N MET A 283 -5.14 -15.44 -9.62
CA MET A 283 -6.04 -15.07 -10.71
C MET A 283 -7.51 -15.11 -10.27
N THR A 284 -7.89 -16.11 -9.47
CA THR A 284 -9.24 -16.23 -8.92
C THR A 284 -9.52 -15.10 -7.92
N GLY A 285 -8.56 -14.76 -7.07
CA GLY A 285 -8.66 -13.63 -6.15
C GLY A 285 -8.81 -12.30 -6.89
N ALA A 286 -7.98 -12.05 -7.90
CA ALA A 286 -8.06 -10.84 -8.72
C ALA A 286 -9.42 -10.71 -9.41
N ARG A 287 -9.93 -11.81 -9.97
CA ARG A 287 -11.28 -11.87 -10.55
C ARG A 287 -12.37 -11.63 -9.50
N CYS A 288 -12.22 -12.15 -8.29
CA CYS A 288 -13.17 -11.90 -7.20
C CYS A 288 -13.26 -10.41 -6.88
N ILE A 289 -12.12 -9.72 -6.69
CA ILE A 289 -12.09 -8.28 -6.40
C ILE A 289 -12.64 -7.46 -7.57
N TYR A 290 -12.34 -7.84 -8.82
CA TYR A 290 -12.91 -7.17 -10.00
C TYR A 290 -14.42 -7.38 -10.12
N GLY A 291 -14.89 -8.62 -9.96
CA GLY A 291 -16.32 -8.96 -9.99
C GLY A 291 -17.09 -8.21 -8.92
N HIS A 292 -16.53 -8.09 -7.70
CA HIS A 292 -17.06 -7.23 -6.65
C HIS A 292 -17.19 -5.79 -7.14
N THR A 293 -16.11 -5.21 -7.66
CA THR A 293 -16.08 -3.80 -8.08
C THR A 293 -17.10 -3.53 -9.17
N ALA A 294 -17.18 -4.40 -10.18
CA ALA A 294 -18.09 -4.24 -11.31
C ALA A 294 -19.56 -4.39 -10.88
N LEU A 295 -19.91 -5.44 -10.14
CA LEU A 295 -21.29 -5.66 -9.68
C LEU A 295 -21.74 -4.59 -8.67
N ALA A 296 -20.84 -4.13 -7.79
CA ALA A 296 -21.15 -3.06 -6.86
C ALA A 296 -21.47 -1.74 -7.57
N ARG A 297 -20.73 -1.41 -8.65
CA ARG A 297 -20.94 -0.16 -9.41
C ARG A 297 -22.18 -0.19 -10.29
N TYR A 298 -22.46 -1.30 -10.93
CA TYR A 298 -23.47 -1.37 -11.99
C TYR A 298 -24.76 -2.08 -11.57
N ALA A 299 -24.75 -2.83 -10.47
CA ALA A 299 -25.91 -3.58 -9.98
C ALA A 299 -26.18 -3.39 -8.48
N SER A 300 -25.44 -2.49 -7.80
CA SER A 300 -25.50 -2.31 -6.34
C SER A 300 -25.26 -3.61 -5.55
N PHE A 301 -24.60 -4.60 -6.15
CA PHE A 301 -24.40 -5.92 -5.57
C PHE A 301 -22.91 -6.12 -5.23
N GLY A 302 -22.49 -5.61 -4.08
CA GLY A 302 -21.12 -5.67 -3.61
C GLY A 302 -20.83 -6.92 -2.76
N TYR A 303 -19.56 -7.28 -2.59
CA TYR A 303 -19.15 -8.49 -1.86
C TYR A 303 -19.72 -8.54 -0.44
N LEU A 304 -19.76 -7.39 0.23
CA LEU A 304 -20.29 -7.20 1.59
C LEU A 304 -21.59 -6.37 1.61
N SER A 305 -22.29 -6.22 0.47
CA SER A 305 -23.58 -5.54 0.47
C SER A 305 -24.65 -6.38 1.16
N GLU A 306 -25.72 -5.75 1.63
CA GLU A 306 -26.82 -6.45 2.33
C GLU A 306 -27.44 -7.56 1.46
N GLU A 307 -27.58 -7.31 0.16
CA GLU A 307 -28.12 -8.27 -0.81
C GLU A 307 -27.21 -9.49 -0.99
N SER A 308 -25.89 -9.28 -1.06
CA SER A 308 -24.91 -10.37 -1.12
C SER A 308 -24.88 -11.15 0.20
N MET A 309 -24.96 -10.45 1.33
CA MET A 309 -25.05 -11.08 2.65
C MET A 309 -26.31 -11.95 2.77
N ALA A 310 -27.46 -11.46 2.31
CA ALA A 310 -28.72 -12.20 2.32
C ALA A 310 -28.69 -13.42 1.38
N ALA A 311 -28.05 -13.30 0.21
CA ALA A 311 -28.00 -14.36 -0.78
C ALA A 311 -27.09 -15.54 -0.38
N PHE A 312 -25.96 -15.26 0.26
CA PHE A 312 -24.92 -16.27 0.52
C PHE A 312 -24.74 -16.62 2.00
N GLY A 313 -25.19 -15.77 2.94
CA GLY A 313 -24.93 -15.97 4.36
C GLY A 313 -23.43 -16.16 4.65
N GLU A 314 -23.09 -17.18 5.42
CA GLU A 314 -21.70 -17.54 5.74
C GLU A 314 -21.03 -18.50 4.74
N ASP A 315 -21.68 -18.81 3.60
CA ASP A 315 -21.07 -19.60 2.52
C ASP A 315 -20.09 -18.74 1.70
N TRP A 316 -18.94 -18.44 2.31
CA TRP A 316 -17.87 -17.65 1.71
C TRP A 316 -17.31 -18.30 0.44
N LYS A 317 -17.34 -19.63 0.35
CA LYS A 317 -16.87 -20.37 -0.82
C LYS A 317 -17.79 -20.11 -2.02
N ALA A 318 -19.10 -20.26 -1.86
CA ALA A 318 -20.07 -19.96 -2.91
C ALA A 318 -20.02 -18.49 -3.31
N ARG A 319 -19.92 -17.59 -2.33
CA ARG A 319 -19.80 -16.15 -2.56
C ARG A 319 -18.56 -15.80 -3.40
N ASN A 320 -17.39 -16.30 -3.00
CA ASN A 320 -16.15 -16.10 -3.76
C ASN A 320 -16.26 -16.64 -5.17
N SER A 321 -16.84 -17.83 -5.34
CA SER A 321 -17.04 -18.43 -6.65
C SER A 321 -17.94 -17.55 -7.54
N PHE A 322 -19.01 -16.99 -6.98
CA PHE A 322 -19.89 -16.07 -7.70
C PHE A 322 -19.15 -14.82 -8.18
N PHE A 323 -18.46 -14.10 -7.28
CA PHE A 323 -17.73 -12.90 -7.66
C PHE A 323 -16.55 -13.18 -8.60
N ALA A 324 -15.85 -14.31 -8.44
CA ALA A 324 -14.80 -14.71 -9.37
C ALA A 324 -15.34 -15.04 -10.77
N LYS A 325 -16.49 -15.72 -10.88
CA LYS A 325 -17.17 -15.97 -12.16
C LYS A 325 -17.64 -14.67 -12.81
N ALA A 326 -18.26 -13.78 -12.04
CA ALA A 326 -18.64 -12.45 -12.51
C ALA A 326 -17.42 -11.68 -13.01
N GLY A 327 -16.33 -11.68 -12.25
CA GLY A 327 -15.10 -11.01 -12.64
C GLY A 327 -14.40 -11.63 -13.85
N ALA A 328 -14.60 -12.93 -14.12
CA ALA A 328 -14.14 -13.56 -15.35
C ALA A 328 -15.00 -13.12 -16.55
N ALA A 329 -16.32 -13.15 -16.42
CA ALA A 329 -17.28 -12.92 -17.50
C ALA A 329 -17.45 -11.43 -17.88
N LEU A 330 -17.43 -10.54 -16.89
CA LEU A 330 -17.64 -9.11 -17.11
C LEU A 330 -16.46 -8.51 -17.87
N GLN A 331 -16.79 -7.79 -18.95
CA GLN A 331 -15.83 -7.02 -19.73
C GLN A 331 -15.44 -5.73 -19.01
N THR A 332 -14.49 -4.98 -19.55
CA THR A 332 -14.02 -3.73 -18.94
C THR A 332 -15.04 -2.60 -19.04
N GLU A 333 -14.86 -1.54 -18.24
CA GLU A 333 -15.78 -0.39 -18.18
C GLU A 333 -16.08 0.23 -19.55
N ALA A 334 -15.10 0.26 -20.46
CA ALA A 334 -15.28 0.76 -21.82
C ALA A 334 -16.35 -0.04 -22.59
N SER A 335 -16.47 -1.34 -22.31
CA SER A 335 -17.44 -2.24 -22.94
C SER A 335 -18.79 -2.22 -22.20
N ILE A 336 -18.80 -2.12 -20.87
CA ILE A 336 -20.04 -2.10 -20.07
C ILE A 336 -20.83 -0.79 -20.30
N ALA A 337 -20.15 0.36 -20.31
CA ALA A 337 -20.81 1.65 -20.56
C ALA A 337 -21.38 1.75 -21.98
N GLN A 338 -20.79 1.04 -22.95
CA GLN A 338 -21.29 0.97 -24.31
C GLN A 338 -22.54 0.07 -24.41
N ILE A 339 -22.52 -1.10 -23.78
CA ILE A 339 -23.67 -2.01 -23.71
C ILE A 339 -24.87 -1.37 -22.99
N MET A 340 -24.62 -0.58 -21.94
CA MET A 340 -25.69 0.10 -21.18
C MET A 340 -26.22 1.36 -21.86
N LYS A 341 -25.52 1.91 -22.87
CA LYS A 341 -26.00 3.02 -23.71
C LYS A 341 -26.78 2.55 -24.94
N GLU A 342 -26.63 1.28 -25.32
CA GLU A 342 -27.32 0.65 -26.45
C GLU A 342 -28.67 0.00 -26.04
N LYS A 343 -29.11 0.20 -24.80
CA LYS A 343 -30.43 -0.16 -24.28
C LYS A 343 -31.16 1.08 -23.79
#